data_AF-A0A8R1WFX8-F1
#
_entry.id   AF-A0A8R1WFX8-F1
#
_cell.length_a   1.000
_cell.length_b   1.000
_cell.length_c   1.000
_cell.angle_alpha   90.00
_cell.angle_beta   90.00
_cell.angle_gamma   90.00
#
_symmetry.space_group_name_H-M   'P 1'
#
loop_
_entity.id
_entity.type
_entity.pdbx_description
1 polymer ?
#
loop_
_entity_poly.entity_id
_entity_poly.type
_entity_poly.pdbx_seq_one_letter_code
_entity_poly.pdbx_strand_id
1 'polypeptide(L)'
;MNTQKCEQNKEAREKTFVEKQAERMQRLRNLHTARNEARTQNHQEVVAEEARNKLPTNYEAKRRQAEWLVEDQKKREEAETEGKNYDRVKLLNISAIEAERLERKKKKKNPDQGFSTYEHATIRQYNRLVKNMPPADMERYEKQKQKYGEAFYGGPNVIIHGMHEDRKEAVDKMVDDLEGQIAKRTKYSRRRIHNDDADIDYINERNAKFNKKLERFYGEHTAEIKQNLERGTAI
;
A
#
# COMPACT_ATOMS: atom_id res chain seq x y z
N MET A 1 -59.20 23.69 -2.53
CA MET A 1 -59.87 23.57 -1.23
C MET A 1 -59.03 24.33 -0.21
N ASN A 2 -59.63 25.33 0.43
CA ASN A 2 -59.44 25.71 1.85
C ASN A 2 -57.98 25.79 2.37
N THR A 3 -57.44 26.92 2.78
CA THR A 3 -58.09 27.98 3.56
C THR A 3 -57.16 29.18 3.65
N GLN A 4 -57.76 30.35 3.46
CA GLN A 4 -57.28 31.63 3.97
C GLN A 4 -57.08 31.53 5.49
N LYS A 5 -55.90 31.88 6.00
CA LYS A 5 -55.72 32.45 7.34
C LYS A 5 -54.72 33.61 7.19
N CYS A 6 -55.24 34.76 6.80
CA CYS A 6 -55.49 35.87 7.73
C CYS A 6 -54.15 36.43 8.20
N GLU A 7 -53.57 37.29 7.36
CA GLU A 7 -52.64 38.33 7.78
C GLU A 7 -53.36 39.20 8.81
N GLN A 8 -53.31 38.79 10.07
CA GLN A 8 -53.75 39.62 11.15
C GLN A 8 -52.70 40.72 11.31
N ASN A 9 -53.02 41.89 10.73
CA ASN A 9 -52.59 43.18 11.25
C ASN A 9 -52.80 43.15 12.76
N LYS A 10 -51.73 42.90 13.51
CA LYS A 10 -51.72 43.11 14.95
C LYS A 10 -51.72 44.63 15.13
N GLU A 11 -52.91 45.19 15.30
CA GLU A 11 -53.08 46.49 15.94
C GLU A 11 -52.19 46.48 17.20
N ALA A 12 -51.19 47.36 17.20
CA ALA A 12 -50.26 47.48 18.30
C ALA A 12 -51.03 48.03 19.51
N ARG A 13 -51.60 47.14 20.33
CA ARG A 13 -51.91 47.49 21.72
C ARG A 13 -50.60 47.99 22.31
N GLU A 14 -50.59 49.26 22.74
CA GLU A 14 -49.42 49.85 23.36
C GLU A 14 -49.10 49.07 24.63
N LYS A 15 -48.18 48.12 24.51
CA LYS A 15 -47.70 47.31 25.63
C LYS A 15 -47.21 48.26 26.71
N THR A 16 -47.59 47.98 27.94
CA THR A 16 -47.14 48.76 29.09
C THR A 16 -45.61 48.72 29.14
N PHE A 17 -45.00 49.75 29.73
CA PHE A 17 -43.53 49.83 29.84
C PHE A 17 -42.92 48.56 30.46
N VAL A 18 -43.62 47.95 31.43
CA VAL A 18 -43.21 46.71 32.11
C VAL A 18 -43.20 45.52 31.16
N GLU A 19 -44.22 45.37 30.30
CA GLU A 19 -44.30 44.31 29.31
C GLU A 19 -43.23 44.47 28.21
N LYS A 20 -42.97 45.71 27.75
CA LYS A 20 -41.88 46.01 26.80
C LYS A 20 -40.51 45.68 27.41
N GLN A 21 -40.32 45.95 28.70
CA GLN A 21 -39.10 45.61 29.42
C GLN A 21 -38.95 44.09 29.61
N ALA A 22 -40.05 43.37 29.91
CA ALA A 22 -40.05 41.91 30.01
C ALA A 22 -39.70 41.24 28.67
N GLU A 23 -40.27 41.71 27.55
CA GLU A 23 -39.92 41.22 26.21
C GLU A 23 -38.46 41.51 25.83
N ARG A 24 -37.96 42.69 26.20
CA ARG A 24 -36.54 43.04 26.02
C ARG A 24 -35.62 42.11 26.82
N MET A 25 -36.00 41.78 28.06
CA MET A 25 -35.26 40.85 28.92
C MET A 25 -35.33 39.40 28.42
N GLN A 26 -36.48 38.94 27.91
CA GLN A 26 -36.61 37.63 27.29
C GLN A 26 -35.78 37.53 26.00
N ARG A 27 -35.82 38.55 25.15
CA ARG A 27 -34.98 38.63 23.96
C ARG A 27 -33.49 38.61 24.32
N LEU A 28 -33.09 39.32 25.37
CA LEU A 28 -31.71 39.30 25.87
C LEU A 28 -31.30 37.91 26.36
N ARG A 29 -32.18 37.21 27.10
CA ARG A 29 -31.94 35.82 27.53
C ARG A 29 -31.77 34.88 26.33
N ASN A 30 -32.65 34.99 25.33
CA ASN A 30 -32.56 34.17 24.11
C ASN A 30 -31.28 34.46 23.32
N LEU A 31 -30.82 35.72 23.30
CA LEU A 31 -29.52 36.07 22.70
C LEU A 31 -28.36 35.47 23.51
N HIS A 32 -28.45 35.43 24.83
CA HIS A 32 -27.44 34.77 25.66
C HIS A 32 -27.41 33.26 25.47
N THR A 33 -28.56 32.59 25.35
CA THR A 33 -28.61 31.15 25.06
C THR A 33 -28.06 30.86 23.67
N ALA A 34 -28.50 31.58 22.64
CA ALA A 34 -27.99 31.43 21.28
C ALA A 34 -26.47 31.69 21.19
N ARG A 35 -25.96 32.68 21.93
CA ARG A 35 -24.51 32.94 22.02
C ARG A 35 -23.77 31.78 22.69
N ASN A 36 -24.33 31.21 23.76
CA ASN A 36 -23.71 30.09 24.47
C ASN A 36 -23.75 28.81 23.61
N GLU A 37 -24.86 28.54 22.93
CA GLU A 37 -25.01 27.46 21.96
C GLU A 37 -23.98 27.58 20.83
N ALA A 38 -23.86 28.76 20.23
CA ALA A 38 -22.86 29.03 19.20
C ALA A 38 -21.42 28.81 19.70
N ARG A 39 -21.11 29.22 20.95
CA ARG A 39 -19.80 28.95 21.55
C ARG A 39 -19.55 27.45 21.72
N THR A 40 -20.55 26.69 22.17
CA THR A 40 -20.42 25.24 22.35
C THR A 40 -20.27 24.50 21.03
N GLN A 41 -21.04 24.87 20.01
CA GLN A 41 -20.93 24.29 18.67
C GLN A 41 -19.59 24.61 18.03
N ASN A 42 -19.14 25.86 18.10
CA ASN A 42 -17.82 26.24 17.59
C ASN A 42 -16.69 25.47 18.29
N HIS A 43 -16.78 25.29 19.62
CA HIS A 43 -15.80 24.50 20.34
C HIS A 43 -15.82 23.03 19.92
N GLN A 44 -17.01 22.43 19.78
CA GLN A 44 -17.15 21.05 19.31
C GLN A 44 -16.58 20.85 17.91
N GLU A 45 -16.84 21.77 16.98
CA GLU A 45 -16.29 21.71 15.61
C GLU A 45 -14.77 21.87 15.59
N VAL A 46 -14.21 22.79 16.38
CA VAL A 46 -12.75 22.96 16.50
C VAL A 46 -12.10 21.68 17.04
N VAL A 47 -12.68 21.07 18.07
CA VAL A 47 -12.20 19.80 18.64
C VAL A 47 -12.33 18.65 17.64
N ALA A 48 -13.44 18.60 16.88
CA ALA A 48 -13.65 17.58 15.85
C ALA A 48 -12.66 17.74 14.68
N GLU A 49 -12.34 18.97 14.27
CA GLU A 49 -11.30 19.23 13.27
C GLU A 49 -9.91 18.86 13.76
N GLU A 50 -9.55 19.23 14.99
CA GLU A 50 -8.27 18.82 15.58
C GLU A 50 -8.17 17.29 15.65
N ALA A 51 -9.25 16.62 16.05
CA ALA A 51 -9.33 15.17 16.05
C ALA A 51 -9.15 14.59 14.63
N ARG A 52 -9.83 15.15 13.61
CA ARG A 52 -9.65 14.74 12.20
C ARG A 52 -8.21 14.92 11.72
N ASN A 53 -7.58 16.05 12.08
CA ASN A 53 -6.20 16.36 11.69
C ASN A 53 -5.17 15.48 12.41
N LYS A 54 -5.47 15.05 13.65
CA LYS A 54 -4.61 14.16 14.43
C LYS A 54 -4.69 12.70 13.98
N LEU A 55 -5.74 12.33 13.22
CA LEU A 55 -5.87 10.97 12.70
C LEU A 55 -4.80 10.70 11.63
N PRO A 56 -4.17 9.52 11.65
CA PRO A 56 -3.32 9.09 10.55
C PRO A 56 -4.10 9.04 9.23
N THR A 57 -3.46 9.38 8.12
CA THR A 57 -4.06 9.35 6.76
C THR A 57 -4.73 8.00 6.42
N ASN A 58 -4.28 6.90 7.02
CA ASN A 58 -4.79 5.55 6.78
C ASN A 58 -5.90 5.11 7.77
N TYR A 59 -6.39 6.00 8.64
CA TYR A 59 -7.31 5.65 9.72
C TYR A 59 -8.63 5.05 9.20
N GLU A 60 -9.26 5.67 8.20
CA GLU A 60 -10.52 5.17 7.64
C GLU A 60 -10.36 3.80 6.97
N ALA A 61 -9.23 3.57 6.30
CA ALA A 61 -8.93 2.27 5.70
C ALA A 61 -8.78 1.19 6.79
N LYS A 62 -8.10 1.53 7.90
CA LYS A 62 -7.95 0.64 9.05
C LYS A 62 -9.29 0.37 9.74
N ARG A 63 -10.15 1.39 9.88
CA ARG A 63 -11.49 1.26 10.45
C ARG A 63 -12.36 0.34 9.59
N ARG A 64 -12.41 0.57 8.28
CA ARG A 64 -13.13 -0.28 7.32
C ARG A 64 -12.64 -1.73 7.36
N GLN A 65 -11.32 -1.94 7.50
CA GLN A 65 -10.75 -3.27 7.64
C GLN A 65 -11.19 -3.95 8.94
N ALA A 66 -11.23 -3.21 10.05
CA ALA A 66 -11.70 -3.73 11.33
C ALA A 66 -13.20 -4.07 11.29
N GLU A 67 -14.03 -3.18 10.73
CA GLU A 67 -15.46 -3.43 10.50
C GLU A 67 -15.67 -4.68 9.65
N TRP A 68 -14.94 -4.81 8.53
CA TRP A 68 -14.99 -6.00 7.67
C TRP A 68 -14.58 -7.29 8.40
N LEU A 69 -13.55 -7.25 9.24
CA LEU A 69 -13.12 -8.41 10.03
C LEU A 69 -14.21 -8.83 11.03
N VAL A 70 -14.84 -7.88 11.71
CA VAL A 70 -15.93 -8.16 12.65
C VAL A 70 -17.14 -8.75 11.92
N GLU A 71 -17.50 -8.19 10.75
CA GLU A 71 -18.58 -8.74 9.93
C GLU A 71 -18.25 -10.14 9.37
N ASP A 72 -17.02 -10.39 8.92
CA ASP A 72 -16.59 -11.72 8.44
C ASP A 72 -16.67 -12.76 9.57
N GLN A 73 -16.25 -12.40 10.79
CA GLN A 73 -16.37 -13.26 11.96
C GLN A 73 -17.83 -13.55 12.34
N LYS A 74 -18.69 -12.53 12.39
CA LYS A 74 -20.13 -12.73 12.65
C LYS A 74 -20.76 -13.69 11.65
N LYS A 75 -20.46 -13.53 10.35
CA LYS A 75 -20.99 -14.41 9.32
C LYS A 75 -20.42 -15.83 9.39
N ARG A 76 -19.19 -16.01 9.88
CA ARG A 76 -18.60 -17.34 10.17
C ARG A 76 -19.35 -18.02 11.31
N GLU A 77 -19.58 -17.31 12.40
CA GLU A 77 -20.34 -17.81 13.57
C GLU A 77 -21.78 -18.17 13.17
N GLU A 78 -22.47 -17.30 12.42
CA GLU A 78 -23.80 -17.58 11.88
C GLU A 78 -23.82 -18.84 11.01
N ALA A 79 -22.86 -18.97 10.08
CA ALA A 79 -22.75 -20.16 9.23
C ALA A 79 -22.47 -21.44 10.04
N GLU A 80 -21.65 -21.36 11.10
CA GLU A 80 -21.36 -22.47 12.01
C GLU A 80 -22.61 -22.89 12.80
N THR A 81 -23.39 -21.93 13.32
CA THR A 81 -24.67 -22.22 14.01
C THR A 81 -25.70 -22.87 13.09
N GLU A 82 -25.69 -22.52 11.80
CA GLU A 82 -26.54 -23.15 10.77
C GLU A 82 -25.98 -24.49 10.26
N GLY A 83 -24.79 -24.92 10.71
CA GLY A 83 -24.12 -26.14 10.27
C GLY A 83 -23.59 -26.08 8.82
N LYS A 84 -23.40 -24.88 8.26
CA LYS A 84 -22.90 -24.66 6.90
C LYS A 84 -21.42 -24.33 6.91
N ASN A 85 -20.71 -24.74 5.86
CA ASN A 85 -19.33 -24.31 5.64
C ASN A 85 -19.31 -22.87 5.07
N TYR A 86 -18.82 -21.93 5.87
CA TYR A 86 -18.75 -20.50 5.53
C TYR A 86 -18.03 -20.22 4.20
N ASP A 87 -16.89 -20.87 3.94
CA ASP A 87 -16.10 -20.63 2.73
C ASP A 87 -16.88 -21.05 1.48
N ARG A 88 -17.67 -22.12 1.57
CA ARG A 88 -18.54 -22.56 0.46
C ARG A 88 -19.69 -21.58 0.22
N VAL A 89 -20.36 -21.12 1.27
CA VAL A 89 -21.45 -20.12 1.15
C VAL A 89 -20.92 -18.81 0.57
N LYS A 90 -19.74 -18.37 1.01
CA LYS A 90 -19.06 -17.19 0.49
C LYS A 90 -18.75 -17.33 -1.00
N LEU A 91 -18.21 -18.48 -1.44
CA LEU A 91 -17.91 -18.74 -2.84
C LEU A 91 -19.17 -18.78 -3.73
N LEU A 92 -20.29 -19.31 -3.22
CA LEU A 92 -21.57 -19.35 -3.94
C LEU A 92 -22.13 -17.94 -4.22
N ASN A 93 -21.88 -16.99 -3.34
CA ASN A 93 -22.35 -15.61 -3.46
C ASN A 93 -21.46 -14.72 -4.36
N ILE A 94 -20.29 -15.21 -4.79
CA ILE A 94 -19.38 -14.45 -5.66
C ILE A 94 -19.85 -14.58 -7.11
N SER A 95 -20.11 -13.43 -7.75
CA SER A 95 -20.46 -13.40 -9.17
C SER A 95 -19.27 -13.81 -10.07
N ALA A 96 -19.54 -14.35 -11.27
CA ALA A 96 -18.49 -14.74 -12.22
C ALA A 96 -17.54 -13.57 -12.58
N ILE A 97 -18.08 -12.36 -12.71
CA ILE A 97 -17.31 -11.14 -12.99
C ILE A 97 -16.39 -10.78 -11.80
N GLU A 98 -16.88 -10.94 -10.58
CA GLU A 98 -16.10 -10.68 -9.38
C GLU A 98 -15.02 -11.75 -9.18
N ALA A 99 -15.32 -13.02 -9.44
CA ALA A 99 -14.34 -14.11 -9.43
C ALA A 99 -13.21 -13.84 -10.43
N GLU A 100 -13.52 -13.44 -11.67
CA GLU A 100 -12.50 -13.10 -12.66
C GLU A 100 -11.65 -11.90 -12.23
N ARG A 101 -12.28 -10.86 -11.67
CA ARG A 101 -11.57 -9.71 -11.12
C ARG A 101 -10.65 -10.12 -9.96
N LEU A 102 -11.10 -11.03 -9.09
CA LEU A 102 -10.32 -11.58 -7.98
C LEU A 102 -9.14 -12.41 -8.50
N GLU A 103 -9.34 -13.26 -9.49
CA GLU A 103 -8.27 -14.02 -10.16
C GLU A 103 -7.23 -13.10 -10.81
N ARG A 104 -7.67 -12.05 -11.51
CA ARG A 104 -6.75 -11.03 -12.07
C ARG A 104 -5.98 -10.27 -10.98
N LYS A 105 -6.62 -10.03 -9.82
CA LYS A 105 -6.00 -9.42 -8.63
C LYS A 105 -5.10 -10.37 -7.86
N LYS A 106 -5.21 -11.70 -8.04
CA LYS A 106 -4.25 -12.63 -7.47
C LYS A 106 -2.89 -12.33 -8.06
N LYS A 107 -2.00 -11.78 -7.23
CA LYS A 107 -0.65 -11.43 -7.61
C LYS A 107 0.02 -12.68 -8.17
N LYS A 108 0.54 -12.62 -9.40
CA LYS A 108 1.48 -13.62 -9.91
C LYS A 108 2.67 -13.65 -8.95
N LYS A 109 2.74 -14.67 -8.10
CA LYS A 109 3.83 -14.83 -7.13
C LYS A 109 5.04 -15.38 -7.89
N ASN A 110 6.13 -14.63 -7.94
CA ASN A 110 7.44 -15.11 -8.40
C ASN A 110 8.44 -15.04 -7.23
N PRO A 111 8.25 -15.90 -6.20
CA PRO A 111 9.14 -15.93 -5.04
C PRO A 111 10.56 -16.29 -5.47
N ASP A 112 11.55 -15.80 -4.72
CA ASP A 112 12.94 -16.20 -4.90
C ASP A 112 13.15 -17.59 -4.30
N GLN A 113 13.55 -18.57 -5.11
CA GLN A 113 13.80 -19.94 -4.67
C GLN A 113 15.22 -20.14 -4.12
N GLY A 114 16.03 -19.07 -4.09
CA GLY A 114 17.44 -19.14 -3.73
C GLY A 114 18.34 -19.28 -4.97
N PHE A 115 19.63 -19.15 -4.72
CA PHE A 115 20.65 -19.25 -5.77
C PHE A 115 20.95 -20.72 -6.08
N SER A 116 20.73 -21.15 -7.32
CA SER A 116 21.13 -22.46 -7.83
C SER A 116 22.33 -22.36 -8.75
N THR A 117 22.17 -21.74 -9.93
CA THR A 117 23.22 -21.50 -10.92
C THR A 117 23.20 -20.07 -11.43
N TYR A 118 24.33 -19.60 -11.96
CA TYR A 118 24.42 -18.29 -12.60
C TYR A 118 23.53 -18.17 -13.84
N GLU A 119 23.31 -19.28 -14.57
CA GLU A 119 22.41 -19.32 -15.72
C GLU A 119 20.95 -19.08 -15.32
N HIS A 120 20.46 -19.79 -14.30
CA HIS A 120 19.10 -19.58 -13.80
C HIS A 120 18.88 -18.15 -13.29
N ALA A 121 19.87 -17.59 -12.57
CA ALA A 121 19.81 -16.20 -12.12
C ALA A 121 19.75 -15.22 -13.30
N THR A 122 20.55 -15.47 -14.34
CA THR A 122 20.59 -14.67 -15.58
C THR A 122 19.26 -14.75 -16.32
N ILE A 123 18.70 -15.95 -16.50
CA ILE A 123 17.39 -16.16 -17.15
C ILE A 123 16.29 -15.41 -16.39
N ARG A 124 16.28 -15.48 -15.05
CA ARG A 124 15.31 -14.76 -14.23
C ARG A 124 15.45 -13.24 -14.38
N GLN A 125 16.68 -12.72 -14.42
CA GLN A 125 16.94 -11.31 -14.69
C GLN A 125 16.46 -10.92 -16.08
N TYR A 126 16.82 -11.68 -17.11
CA TYR A 126 16.44 -11.45 -18.49
C TYR A 126 14.92 -11.38 -18.67
N ASN A 127 14.19 -12.39 -18.18
CA ASN A 127 12.72 -12.41 -18.24
C ASN A 127 12.08 -11.20 -17.54
N ARG A 128 12.69 -10.73 -16.44
CA ARG A 128 12.25 -9.50 -15.76
C ARG A 128 12.52 -8.26 -16.61
N LEU A 129 13.68 -8.16 -17.26
CA LEU A 129 14.02 -7.03 -18.13
C LEU A 129 13.11 -6.99 -19.35
N VAL A 130 12.91 -8.12 -20.03
CA VAL A 130 12.00 -8.24 -21.19
C VAL A 130 10.59 -7.80 -20.83
N LYS A 131 10.08 -8.22 -19.66
CA LYS A 131 8.76 -7.81 -19.19
C LYS A 131 8.66 -6.31 -18.86
N ASN A 132 9.77 -5.70 -18.46
CA ASN A 132 9.83 -4.29 -18.10
C ASN A 132 10.16 -3.39 -19.30
N MET A 133 10.49 -3.97 -20.48
CA MET A 133 10.75 -3.18 -21.67
C MET A 133 9.49 -2.37 -22.06
N PRO A 134 9.67 -1.14 -22.54
CA PRO A 134 8.55 -0.36 -23.05
C PRO A 134 7.87 -1.09 -24.21
N PRO A 135 6.55 -0.92 -24.39
CA PRO A 135 5.86 -1.50 -25.54
C PRO A 135 6.49 -1.02 -26.84
N ALA A 136 6.52 -1.90 -27.84
CA ALA A 136 7.09 -1.59 -29.14
C ALA A 136 6.28 -0.46 -29.82
N ASP A 137 7.00 0.54 -30.35
CA ASP A 137 6.42 1.60 -31.16
C ASP A 137 6.22 1.08 -32.60
N MET A 138 4.97 0.74 -32.91
CA MET A 138 4.61 0.12 -34.18
C MET A 138 4.83 1.04 -35.39
N GLU A 139 4.61 2.35 -35.24
CA GLU A 139 4.85 3.31 -36.33
C GLU A 139 6.35 3.38 -36.67
N ARG A 140 7.20 3.38 -35.64
CA ARG A 140 8.66 3.34 -35.84
C ARG A 140 9.08 2.02 -36.49
N TYR A 141 8.49 0.91 -36.06
CA TYR A 141 8.74 -0.40 -36.63
C TYR A 141 8.40 -0.45 -38.13
N GLU A 142 7.24 0.08 -38.52
CA GLU A 142 6.81 0.14 -39.92
C GLU A 142 7.71 1.04 -40.78
N LYS A 143 8.11 2.22 -40.26
CA LYS A 143 9.07 3.11 -40.94
C LYS A 143 10.42 2.43 -41.16
N GLN A 144 10.92 1.68 -40.17
CA GLN A 144 12.17 0.92 -40.31
C GLN A 144 12.01 -0.21 -41.31
N LYS A 145 10.89 -0.95 -41.27
CA LYS A 145 10.58 -2.00 -42.24
C LYS A 145 10.57 -1.47 -43.67
N GLN A 146 9.96 -0.31 -43.90
CA GLN A 146 9.97 0.34 -45.22
C GLN A 146 11.38 0.81 -45.63
N LYS A 147 12.15 1.39 -44.69
CA LYS A 147 13.51 1.89 -44.95
C LYS A 147 14.48 0.76 -45.36
N TYR A 148 14.46 -0.36 -44.64
CA TYR A 148 15.41 -1.46 -44.86
C TYR A 148 14.88 -2.53 -45.82
N GLY A 149 13.58 -2.56 -46.13
CA GLY A 149 13.01 -3.49 -47.10
C GLY A 149 13.26 -4.96 -46.73
N GLU A 150 13.82 -5.73 -47.66
CA GLU A 150 14.17 -7.13 -47.45
C GLU A 150 15.30 -7.31 -46.41
N ALA A 151 16.20 -6.33 -46.30
CA ALA A 151 17.28 -6.35 -45.33
C ALA A 151 16.79 -6.27 -43.88
N PHE A 152 15.55 -5.81 -43.65
CA PHE A 152 14.95 -5.70 -42.32
C PHE A 152 14.89 -7.04 -41.57
N TYR A 153 14.66 -8.13 -42.30
CA TYR A 153 14.45 -9.46 -41.73
C TYR A 153 15.75 -10.27 -41.54
N GLY A 154 16.91 -9.72 -41.91
CA GLY A 154 18.21 -10.36 -41.67
C GLY A 154 18.35 -11.71 -42.37
N GLY A 155 18.07 -11.75 -43.67
CA GLY A 155 18.31 -12.94 -44.49
C GLY A 155 19.79 -13.38 -44.50
N PRO A 156 20.09 -14.60 -44.98
CA PRO A 156 21.41 -15.24 -44.84
C PRO A 156 22.62 -14.44 -45.35
N ASN A 157 22.41 -13.53 -46.32
CA ASN A 157 23.48 -12.76 -46.96
C ASN A 157 23.31 -11.23 -46.80
N VAL A 158 22.53 -10.78 -45.82
CA VAL A 158 22.26 -9.35 -45.61
C VAL A 158 23.27 -8.78 -44.59
N ILE A 159 24.07 -7.80 -45.03
CA ILE A 159 24.94 -7.02 -44.13
C ILE A 159 24.14 -5.84 -43.58
N ILE A 160 23.66 -5.97 -42.34
CA ILE A 160 22.89 -4.92 -41.64
C ILE A 160 23.82 -3.94 -40.90
N HIS A 161 25.05 -4.36 -40.59
CA HIS A 161 26.02 -3.54 -39.87
C HIS A 161 26.37 -2.27 -40.65
N GLY A 162 26.19 -1.11 -40.01
CA GLY A 162 26.42 0.22 -40.60
C GLY A 162 25.19 0.88 -41.24
N MET A 163 24.06 0.16 -41.37
CA MET A 163 22.81 0.73 -41.93
C MET A 163 21.94 1.45 -40.89
N HIS A 164 22.14 1.12 -39.61
CA HIS A 164 21.40 1.69 -38.49
C HIS A 164 22.25 2.71 -37.75
N GLU A 165 21.67 3.89 -37.53
CA GLU A 165 22.22 4.90 -36.63
C GLU A 165 21.29 5.00 -35.41
N ASP A 166 21.87 4.81 -34.23
CA ASP A 166 21.13 4.87 -32.98
C ASP A 166 20.69 6.30 -32.68
N ARG A 167 19.43 6.44 -32.27
CA ARG A 167 18.89 7.73 -31.85
C ARG A 167 19.37 8.03 -30.44
N LYS A 168 19.65 9.31 -30.16
CA LYS A 168 20.02 9.78 -28.82
C LYS A 168 19.02 9.33 -27.75
N GLU A 169 17.71 9.51 -28.01
CA GLU A 169 16.64 9.04 -27.11
C GLU A 169 16.70 7.53 -26.78
N ALA A 170 17.13 6.70 -27.72
CA ALA A 170 17.22 5.25 -27.52
C ALA A 170 18.45 4.90 -26.68
N VAL A 171 19.57 5.60 -26.93
CA VAL A 171 20.79 5.49 -26.12
C VAL A 171 20.52 5.93 -24.68
N ASP A 172 19.83 7.06 -24.47
CA ASP A 172 19.49 7.55 -23.14
C ASP A 172 18.64 6.53 -22.36
N LYS A 173 17.61 5.93 -23.00
CA LYS A 173 16.80 4.87 -22.38
C LYS A 173 17.62 3.62 -22.02
N MET A 174 18.60 3.26 -22.84
CA MET A 174 19.50 2.14 -22.55
C MET A 174 20.37 2.45 -21.33
N VAL A 175 20.91 3.67 -21.26
CA VAL A 175 21.70 4.13 -20.10
C VAL A 175 20.86 4.10 -18.83
N ASP A 176 19.65 4.64 -18.86
CA ASP A 176 18.73 4.62 -17.71
C ASP A 176 18.43 3.19 -17.23
N ASP A 177 18.21 2.23 -18.14
CA ASP A 177 18.00 0.84 -17.75
C ASP A 177 19.26 0.22 -17.15
N LEU A 178 20.44 0.50 -17.70
CA LEU A 178 21.72 0.04 -17.15
C LEU A 178 21.97 0.59 -15.74
N GLU A 179 21.74 1.87 -15.52
CA GLU A 179 21.83 2.49 -14.20
C GLU A 179 20.81 1.85 -13.22
N GLY A 180 19.59 1.61 -13.68
CA GLY A 180 18.57 0.89 -12.93
C GLY A 180 18.97 -0.55 -12.58
N GLN A 181 19.67 -1.25 -13.49
CA GLN A 181 20.22 -2.58 -13.24
C GLN A 181 21.35 -2.54 -12.20
N ILE A 182 22.27 -1.58 -12.31
CA ILE A 182 23.37 -1.38 -11.36
C ILE A 182 22.81 -1.08 -9.96
N ALA A 183 21.84 -0.17 -9.86
CA ALA A 183 21.20 0.19 -8.59
C ALA A 183 20.45 -0.99 -7.95
N LYS A 184 19.89 -1.91 -8.75
CA LYS A 184 19.31 -3.16 -8.23
C LYS A 184 20.38 -4.13 -7.76
N ARG A 185 21.49 -4.25 -8.49
CA ARG A 185 22.63 -5.13 -8.14
C ARG A 185 23.28 -4.71 -6.82
N THR A 186 23.48 -3.41 -6.59
CA THR A 186 24.04 -2.91 -5.32
C THR A 186 23.15 -3.21 -4.12
N LYS A 187 21.83 -3.24 -4.32
CA LYS A 187 20.82 -3.56 -3.29
C LYS A 187 20.56 -5.07 -3.10
N TYR A 188 21.25 -5.94 -3.85
CA TYR A 188 21.05 -7.40 -3.77
C TYR A 188 21.42 -7.94 -2.39
N SER A 189 22.57 -7.50 -1.84
CA SER A 189 22.95 -7.80 -0.47
C SER A 189 22.50 -6.67 0.45
N ARG A 190 21.50 -6.93 1.28
CA ARG A 190 21.01 -5.96 2.27
C ARG A 190 21.76 -6.15 3.58
N ARG A 191 22.31 -5.06 4.14
CA ARG A 191 22.87 -5.08 5.49
C ARG A 191 21.74 -5.42 6.47
N ARG A 192 21.96 -6.45 7.30
CA ARG A 192 21.09 -6.72 8.46
C ARG A 192 21.38 -5.65 9.51
N ILE A 193 20.33 -5.13 10.14
CA ILE A 193 20.46 -4.17 11.25
C ILE A 193 21.29 -4.85 12.34
N HIS A 194 22.30 -4.14 12.84
CA HIS A 194 23.11 -4.60 13.96
C HIS A 194 22.25 -4.47 15.22
N ASN A 195 22.26 -5.51 16.05
CA ASN A 195 21.57 -5.53 17.33
C ASN A 195 22.60 -5.31 18.42
N ASP A 196 22.58 -4.15 19.08
CA ASP A 196 23.55 -3.79 20.11
C ASP A 196 23.40 -4.63 21.39
N ASP A 197 22.23 -5.24 21.61
CA ASP A 197 21.95 -6.09 22.77
C ASP A 197 22.42 -7.55 22.60
N ALA A 198 22.97 -7.92 21.44
CA ALA A 198 23.45 -9.28 21.20
C ALA A 198 24.85 -9.49 21.81
N ASP A 199 25.06 -10.65 22.44
CA ASP A 199 26.38 -11.04 22.96
C ASP A 199 27.45 -10.97 21.86
N ILE A 200 28.53 -10.23 22.16
CA ILE A 200 29.59 -9.96 21.20
C ILE A 200 30.66 -11.04 21.33
N ASP A 201 30.70 -11.95 20.36
CA ASP A 201 31.69 -13.04 20.26
C ASP A 201 32.95 -12.67 19.44
N TYR A 202 33.11 -11.40 19.06
CA TYR A 202 34.13 -10.93 18.12
C TYR A 202 34.84 -9.65 18.58
N ILE A 203 36.12 -9.53 18.20
CA ILE A 203 36.94 -8.33 18.48
C ILE A 203 36.89 -7.33 17.32
N ASN A 204 36.76 -7.79 16.07
CA ASN A 204 36.73 -6.94 14.87
C ASN A 204 35.66 -7.37 13.84
N GLU A 205 35.34 -6.52 12.86
CA GLU A 205 34.28 -6.81 11.86
C GLU A 205 34.60 -8.03 10.98
N ARG A 206 35.88 -8.28 10.69
CA ARG A 206 36.30 -9.44 9.91
C ARG A 206 36.05 -10.75 10.68
N ASN A 207 36.35 -10.74 11.98
CA ASN A 207 36.07 -11.82 12.92
C ASN A 207 34.56 -12.03 13.04
N ALA A 208 33.76 -10.96 13.20
CA ALA A 208 32.29 -11.07 13.22
C ALA A 208 31.71 -11.76 11.97
N LYS A 209 32.24 -11.45 10.78
CA LYS A 209 31.84 -12.09 9.52
C LYS A 209 32.26 -13.56 9.45
N PHE A 210 33.43 -13.89 10.02
CA PHE A 210 33.92 -15.25 10.12
C PHE A 210 33.11 -16.09 11.10
N ASN A 211 32.83 -15.60 12.31
CA ASN A 211 31.93 -16.25 13.28
C ASN A 211 30.54 -16.45 12.69
N LYS A 212 29.96 -15.43 12.03
CA LYS A 212 28.69 -15.57 11.29
C LYS A 212 28.75 -16.60 10.16
N LYS A 213 29.92 -16.85 9.57
CA LYS A 213 30.09 -17.93 8.58
C LYS A 213 30.08 -19.27 9.30
N LEU A 214 30.84 -19.43 10.38
CA LEU A 214 30.85 -20.66 11.19
C LEU A 214 29.46 -21.00 11.71
N GLU A 215 28.72 -20.04 12.27
CA GLU A 215 27.36 -20.25 12.78
C GLU A 215 26.41 -20.78 11.69
N ARG A 216 26.54 -20.35 10.43
CA ARG A 216 25.70 -20.85 9.33
C ARG A 216 25.96 -22.31 8.97
N PHE A 217 27.19 -22.79 9.13
CA PHE A 217 27.58 -24.16 8.75
C PHE A 217 27.52 -25.13 9.93
N TYR A 218 27.94 -24.68 11.11
CA TYR A 218 28.11 -25.52 12.30
C TYR A 218 27.10 -25.23 13.40
N GLY A 219 26.33 -24.13 13.34
CA GLY A 219 25.39 -23.78 14.40
C GLY A 219 24.32 -24.85 14.62
N GLU A 220 23.86 -25.51 13.56
CA GLU A 220 22.93 -26.65 13.66
C GLU A 220 23.55 -27.83 14.42
N HIS A 221 24.82 -28.15 14.16
CA HIS A 221 25.53 -29.28 14.78
C HIS A 221 26.08 -28.98 16.17
N THR A 222 26.30 -27.71 16.51
CA THR A 222 26.90 -27.27 17.77
C THR A 222 25.88 -26.67 18.74
N ALA A 223 24.59 -26.74 18.40
CA ALA A 223 23.50 -26.19 19.21
C ALA A 223 23.50 -26.73 20.65
N GLU A 224 23.75 -28.03 20.84
CA GLU A 224 23.81 -28.66 22.16
C GLU A 224 25.01 -28.14 22.98
N ILE A 225 26.19 -28.04 22.35
CA ILE A 225 27.40 -27.52 23.00
C ILE A 225 27.18 -26.07 23.43
N LYS A 226 26.55 -25.26 22.58
CA LYS A 226 26.22 -23.87 22.87
C LYS A 226 25.26 -23.74 24.06
N GLN A 227 24.21 -24.55 24.09
CA GLN A 227 23.28 -24.58 25.22
C GLN A 227 23.97 -25.02 26.52
N ASN A 228 24.88 -26.00 26.46
CA ASN A 228 25.61 -26.45 27.65
C ASN A 228 26.53 -25.36 28.19
N LEU A 229 27.17 -24.57 27.32
CA LEU A 229 27.95 -23.40 27.72
C LEU A 229 27.09 -22.32 28.38
N GLU A 230 25.92 -22.02 27.80
CA GLU A 230 24.95 -21.05 28.36
C GLU A 230 24.36 -21.53 29.70
N ARG A 231 24.26 -22.85 29.91
CA ARG A 231 23.82 -23.48 31.17
C ARG A 231 24.95 -23.66 32.20
N GLY A 232 26.16 -23.21 31.92
CA GLY A 232 27.28 -23.27 32.87
C GLY A 232 27.99 -24.64 32.92
N THR A 233 28.05 -25.37 31.81
CA THR A 233 28.76 -26.66 31.64
C THR A 233 28.29 -27.80 32.57
N ALA A 234 27.12 -27.65 33.19
CA ALA A 234 26.45 -28.74 33.88
C ALA A 234 25.88 -29.71 32.83
N ILE A 235 26.37 -30.95 32.83
CA ILE A 235 25.78 -32.08 32.08
C ILE A 235 24.47 -32.48 32.74
#